data_AF-A0A381FLV8-F1
#
_entry.id   AF-A0A381FLV8-F1
#
_cell.length_a   1.000
_cell.length_b   1.000
_cell.length_c   1.000
_cell.angle_alpha   90.00
_cell.angle_beta   90.00
_cell.angle_gamma   90.00
#
_symmetry.space_group_name_H-M   'P 1'
#
loop_
_entity.id
_entity.type
_entity.pdbx_description
1 polymer ?
#
loop_
_entity_poly.entity_id
_entity_poly.type
_entity_poly.pdbx_seq_one_letter_code
_entity_poly.pdbx_strand_id
1 'polypeptide(L)'
;MKTNFNFCLLAGAFAVFSLSACNDDTMETPVSETQKENLKPEQPSDLEKICYYVDQYWSSSAVLTTSLPSSTDTSFMNAQMTKIASLWGRSNPTLRFVNDPSNPNSTYNAISYSTGKIYYGYAIYADAKNKGGNIVNAMILAHE
;
A
#
# COMPACT_ATOMS: atom_id res chain seq x y z
N MET A 1 17.72 -26.86 61.83
CA MET A 1 16.35 -27.34 61.55
C MET A 1 15.79 -26.50 60.42
N LYS A 2 15.45 -27.11 59.28
CA LYS A 2 14.95 -26.45 58.07
C LYS A 2 13.45 -26.23 58.20
N THR A 3 12.94 -25.06 57.86
CA THR A 3 11.53 -24.85 57.52
C THR A 3 11.42 -23.90 56.34
N ASN A 4 11.11 -24.49 55.18
CA ASN A 4 10.77 -23.80 53.95
C ASN A 4 9.27 -23.47 54.00
N PHE A 5 8.90 -22.20 53.89
CA PHE A 5 7.54 -21.78 53.60
C PHE A 5 7.44 -21.42 52.12
N ASN A 6 6.85 -22.33 51.33
CA ASN A 6 6.42 -22.06 49.97
C ASN A 6 5.00 -21.51 50.03
N PHE A 7 4.83 -20.23 49.70
CA PHE A 7 3.53 -19.61 49.54
C PHE A 7 3.27 -19.36 48.05
N CYS A 8 2.34 -20.14 47.49
CA CYS A 8 1.77 -19.89 46.17
C CYS A 8 0.91 -18.63 46.23
N LEU A 9 1.12 -17.66 45.33
CA LEU A 9 0.05 -16.79 44.86
C LEU A 9 0.17 -16.55 43.36
N LEU A 10 -0.90 -16.95 42.68
CA LEU A 10 -1.26 -16.67 41.31
C LEU A 10 -1.51 -15.17 41.07
N ALA A 11 -1.53 -14.84 39.78
CA ALA A 11 -2.20 -13.70 39.13
C ALA A 11 -1.41 -12.39 39.04
N GLY A 12 -1.00 -12.06 37.81
CA GLY A 12 -0.46 -10.75 37.48
C GLY A 12 -0.24 -10.56 35.99
N ALA A 13 -1.30 -10.15 35.27
CA ALA A 13 -1.18 -9.34 34.05
C ALA A 13 -2.54 -8.74 33.71
N PHE A 14 -2.86 -7.59 34.31
CA PHE A 14 -3.86 -6.69 33.75
C PHE A 14 -3.20 -5.92 32.60
N ALA A 15 -3.56 -6.23 31.36
CA ALA A 15 -3.26 -5.35 30.23
C ALA A 15 -4.34 -4.27 30.17
N VAL A 16 -4.12 -3.16 30.88
CA VAL A 16 -4.91 -1.94 30.70
C VAL A 16 -4.42 -1.27 29.43
N PHE A 17 -5.16 -1.42 28.33
CA PHE A 17 -5.05 -0.51 27.18
C PHE A 17 -5.65 0.84 27.61
N SER A 18 -4.84 1.71 28.20
CA SER A 18 -5.16 3.13 28.27
C SER A 18 -4.93 3.73 26.89
N LEU A 19 -6.02 3.90 26.13
CA LEU A 19 -6.05 4.85 25.02
C LEU A 19 -5.89 6.24 25.65
N SER A 20 -4.67 6.77 25.63
CA SER A 20 -4.43 8.18 25.90
C SER A 20 -4.95 8.98 24.70
N ALA A 21 -6.21 9.40 24.76
CA ALA A 21 -6.64 10.58 24.04
C ALA A 21 -5.83 11.76 24.60
N CYS A 22 -5.09 12.46 23.74
CA CYS A 22 -4.48 13.73 24.07
C CYS A 22 -5.62 14.71 24.45
N ASN A 23 -5.92 14.83 25.74
CA ASN A 23 -6.54 16.02 26.27
C ASN A 23 -5.40 16.92 26.71
N ASP A 24 -5.26 18.04 26.00
CA ASP A 24 -4.48 19.17 26.45
C ASP A 24 -5.20 19.83 27.63
N ASP A 25 -4.43 20.15 28.66
CA ASP A 25 -4.87 20.57 29.99
C ASP A 25 -5.32 22.04 30.03
N THR A 26 -6.02 22.39 31.12
CA THR A 26 -6.10 23.72 31.75
C THR A 26 -7.10 24.77 31.23
N MET A 27 -7.90 25.28 32.19
CA MET A 27 -8.70 26.51 32.10
C MET A 27 -7.80 27.75 32.19
N GLU A 28 -8.04 28.78 31.35
CA GLU A 28 -8.50 30.13 31.76
C GLU A 28 -8.51 31.16 30.60
N THR A 29 -9.65 31.86 30.47
CA THR A 29 -9.94 33.15 29.79
C THR A 29 -9.96 33.28 28.25
N PRO A 30 -10.90 34.10 27.70
CA PRO A 30 -11.40 33.94 26.34
C PRO A 30 -10.63 34.81 25.34
N VAL A 31 -10.01 34.18 24.36
CA VAL A 31 -9.44 34.87 23.20
C VAL A 31 -10.35 34.61 22.01
N SER A 32 -10.99 35.70 21.57
CA SER A 32 -11.69 35.94 20.30
C SER A 32 -11.86 34.71 19.38
N GLU A 33 -13.12 34.32 19.16
CA GLU A 33 -13.53 33.33 18.16
C GLU A 33 -13.09 33.76 16.75
N THR A 34 -11.83 33.49 16.41
CA THR A 34 -11.49 33.25 15.01
C THR A 34 -12.06 31.88 14.71
N GLN A 35 -13.20 31.86 14.02
CA GLN A 35 -13.81 30.63 13.50
C GLN A 35 -12.70 29.78 12.86
N LYS A 36 -12.31 28.69 13.52
CA LYS A 36 -11.57 27.61 12.87
C LYS A 36 -12.44 27.18 11.70
N GLU A 37 -12.00 27.55 10.51
CA GLU A 37 -12.50 27.02 9.26
C GLU A 37 -12.67 25.53 9.45
N ASN A 38 -13.90 25.07 9.18
CA ASN A 38 -14.40 23.75 9.46
C ASN A 38 -13.52 22.72 8.74
N LEU A 39 -12.45 22.25 9.39
CA LEU A 39 -11.59 21.15 8.93
C LEU A 39 -12.38 19.84 9.01
N LYS A 40 -13.48 19.76 8.26
CA LYS A 40 -14.08 18.47 7.93
C LYS A 40 -13.00 17.70 7.19
N PRO A 41 -12.68 16.46 7.60
CA PRO A 41 -11.81 15.61 6.81
C PRO A 41 -12.39 15.52 5.39
N GLU A 42 -11.53 15.75 4.41
CA GLU A 42 -11.89 15.71 2.99
C GLU A 42 -12.60 14.38 2.72
N GLN A 43 -13.83 14.46 2.22
CA GLN A 43 -14.61 13.28 1.92
C GLN A 43 -14.11 12.70 0.59
N PRO A 44 -14.01 11.37 0.47
CA PRO A 44 -13.64 10.74 -0.79
C PRO A 44 -14.54 11.24 -1.93
N SER A 45 -13.94 11.54 -3.07
CA SER A 45 -14.67 11.80 -4.32
C SER A 45 -15.49 10.57 -4.73
N ASP A 46 -16.43 10.75 -5.66
CA ASP A 46 -17.26 9.63 -6.12
C ASP A 46 -16.45 8.51 -6.78
N LEU A 47 -15.28 8.84 -7.37
CA LEU A 47 -14.35 7.85 -7.90
C LEU A 47 -13.61 7.10 -6.78
N GLU A 48 -13.17 7.80 -5.74
CA GLU A 48 -12.48 7.18 -4.59
C GLU A 48 -13.40 6.33 -3.72
N LYS A 49 -14.72 6.55 -3.79
CA LYS A 49 -15.73 5.68 -3.17
C LYS A 49 -15.86 4.33 -3.87
N ILE A 50 -15.39 4.20 -5.11
CA ILE A 50 -15.40 2.92 -5.82
C ILE A 50 -14.25 2.09 -5.26
N CYS A 51 -14.57 1.02 -4.53
CA CYS A 51 -13.58 0.17 -3.85
C CYS A 51 -12.49 -0.44 -4.74
N TYR A 52 -12.66 -0.36 -6.07
CA TYR A 52 -11.70 -0.85 -7.04
C TYR A 52 -10.87 0.24 -7.72
N TYR A 53 -11.18 1.52 -7.54
CA TYR A 53 -10.44 2.61 -8.18
C TYR A 53 -8.97 2.61 -7.75
N VAL A 54 -8.06 2.81 -8.72
CA VAL A 54 -6.61 2.83 -8.46
C VAL A 54 -6.15 4.23 -8.05
N ASP A 55 -6.16 5.17 -9.00
CA ASP A 55 -5.95 6.61 -8.83
C ASP A 55 -6.16 7.32 -10.19
N GLN A 56 -5.89 8.62 -10.23
CA GLN A 56 -6.16 9.49 -11.37
C GLN A 56 -5.28 9.22 -12.61
N TYR A 57 -4.21 8.44 -12.48
CA TYR A 57 -3.32 8.09 -13.60
C TYR A 57 -3.79 6.85 -14.36
N TRP A 58 -4.85 6.20 -13.89
CA TRP A 58 -5.46 5.03 -14.52
C TRP A 58 -6.90 5.34 -14.94
N SER A 59 -7.43 4.53 -15.86
CA SER A 59 -8.85 4.57 -16.21
C SER A 59 -9.72 4.41 -14.95
N SER A 60 -10.87 5.08 -14.91
CA SER A 60 -11.80 5.02 -13.78
C SER A 60 -12.39 3.62 -13.54
N SER A 61 -12.34 2.74 -14.54
CA SER A 61 -12.74 1.32 -14.42
C SER A 61 -11.58 0.38 -14.12
N ALA A 62 -10.35 0.89 -14.06
CA ALA A 62 -9.19 0.08 -13.71
C ALA A 62 -9.22 -0.31 -12.24
N VAL A 63 -8.71 -1.51 -11.97
CA VAL A 63 -8.70 -2.16 -10.66
C VAL A 63 -7.30 -2.62 -10.29
N LEU A 64 -6.94 -2.42 -9.03
CA LEU A 64 -5.64 -2.86 -8.50
C LEU A 64 -5.71 -4.33 -8.07
N THR A 65 -4.76 -5.13 -8.53
CA THR A 65 -4.65 -6.55 -8.21
C THR A 65 -3.26 -6.88 -7.65
N THR A 66 -3.17 -8.01 -6.95
CA THR A 66 -1.90 -8.52 -6.38
C THR A 66 -1.20 -9.53 -7.30
N SER A 67 -1.85 -9.99 -8.36
CA SER A 67 -1.35 -10.99 -9.29
C SER A 67 -1.73 -10.67 -10.73
N LEU A 68 -0.91 -11.12 -11.67
CA LEU A 68 -1.27 -11.28 -13.08
C LEU A 68 -2.17 -12.52 -13.25
N PRO A 69 -2.81 -12.71 -14.43
CA PRO A 69 -3.64 -13.89 -14.69
C PRO A 69 -2.90 -15.22 -14.54
N SER A 70 -1.59 -15.22 -14.81
CA SER A 70 -0.71 -16.37 -14.63
C SER A 70 0.09 -16.24 -13.32
N SER A 71 0.07 -17.29 -12.51
CA SER A 71 0.88 -17.37 -11.29
C SER A 71 2.37 -17.39 -11.60
N THR A 72 2.79 -18.07 -12.67
CA THR A 72 4.19 -18.06 -13.15
C THR A 72 4.65 -16.65 -13.49
N ASP A 73 3.80 -15.87 -14.14
CA ASP A 73 4.11 -14.50 -14.54
C ASP A 73 4.17 -13.58 -13.32
N THR A 74 3.24 -13.75 -12.39
CA THR A 74 3.25 -13.06 -11.09
C THR A 74 4.55 -13.34 -10.33
N SER A 75 4.94 -14.62 -10.22
CA SER A 75 6.18 -15.01 -9.55
C SER A 75 7.41 -14.46 -10.24
N PHE A 76 7.43 -14.46 -11.58
CA PHE A 76 8.51 -13.86 -12.35
C PHE A 76 8.66 -12.37 -12.02
N MET A 77 7.58 -11.59 -12.12
CA MET A 77 7.61 -10.14 -11.88
C MET A 77 8.07 -9.81 -10.46
N ASN A 78 7.54 -10.50 -9.45
CA ASN A 78 7.96 -10.29 -8.05
C ASN A 78 9.43 -10.69 -7.82
N ALA A 79 9.90 -11.78 -8.43
CA ALA A 79 11.29 -12.19 -8.33
C ALA A 79 12.24 -11.19 -9.01
N GLN A 80 11.86 -10.62 -10.16
CA GLN A 80 12.64 -9.57 -10.81
C GLN A 80 12.67 -8.31 -9.98
N MET A 81 11.53 -7.87 -9.43
CA MET A 81 11.49 -6.69 -8.57
C MET A 81 12.45 -6.81 -7.39
N THR A 82 12.47 -7.99 -6.75
CA THR A 82 13.40 -8.29 -5.64
C THR A 82 14.86 -8.22 -6.08
N LYS A 83 15.20 -8.79 -7.24
CA LYS A 83 16.56 -8.76 -7.79
C LYS A 83 17.01 -7.34 -8.14
N ILE A 84 16.16 -6.60 -8.84
CA ILE A 84 16.41 -5.21 -9.23
C ILE A 84 16.62 -4.35 -7.99
N ALA A 85 15.71 -4.40 -7.02
CA ALA A 85 15.85 -3.64 -5.76
C ALA A 85 17.16 -3.95 -5.03
N SER A 86 17.54 -5.24 -4.99
CA SER A 86 18.81 -5.67 -4.38
C SER A 86 20.04 -5.13 -5.11
N LEU A 87 20.02 -5.09 -6.45
CA LEU A 87 21.11 -4.52 -7.25
C LEU A 87 21.34 -3.03 -6.95
N TRP A 88 20.26 -2.29 -6.67
CA TRP A 88 20.33 -0.87 -6.33
C TRP A 88 20.51 -0.61 -4.82
N GLY A 89 20.61 -1.65 -3.98
CA GLY A 89 20.72 -1.50 -2.53
C GLY A 89 19.48 -0.87 -1.88
N ARG A 90 18.30 -1.05 -2.48
CA ARG A 90 17.04 -0.49 -2.01
C ARG A 90 16.14 -1.56 -1.38
N SER A 91 15.22 -1.13 -0.54
CA SER A 91 14.10 -2.00 -0.11
C SER A 91 13.23 -2.35 -1.31
N ASN A 92 12.63 -3.55 -1.27
CA ASN A 92 11.79 -4.05 -2.35
C ASN A 92 10.50 -3.21 -2.45
N PRO A 93 10.25 -2.50 -3.58
CA PRO A 93 9.02 -1.74 -3.77
C PRO A 93 7.79 -2.63 -3.68
N THR A 94 6.67 -2.06 -3.22
CA THR A 94 5.40 -2.77 -3.31
C THR A 94 4.95 -2.80 -4.77
N LEU A 95 5.04 -3.97 -5.40
CA LEU A 95 4.54 -4.20 -6.74
C LEU A 95 3.07 -4.63 -6.70
N ARG A 96 2.23 -3.95 -7.48
CA ARG A 96 0.85 -4.32 -7.77
C ARG A 96 0.59 -4.22 -9.26
N PHE A 97 -0.48 -4.85 -9.71
CA PHE A 97 -0.85 -4.87 -11.10
C PHE A 97 -2.16 -4.14 -11.33
N VAL A 98 -2.31 -3.53 -12.50
CA VAL A 98 -3.53 -2.80 -12.85
C VAL A 98 -4.22 -3.50 -14.00
N ASN A 99 -5.47 -3.90 -13.77
CA ASN A 99 -6.33 -4.54 -14.75
C ASN A 99 -7.53 -3.64 -15.02
N ASP A 100 -7.96 -3.50 -16.27
CA ASP A 100 -9.20 -2.83 -16.61
C ASP A 100 -10.07 -3.80 -17.43
N PRO A 101 -11.03 -4.48 -16.79
CA PRO A 101 -11.89 -5.44 -17.49
C PRO A 101 -12.73 -4.81 -18.60
N SER A 102 -13.06 -3.52 -18.48
CA SER A 102 -13.92 -2.80 -19.41
C SER A 102 -13.14 -2.22 -20.59
N ASN A 103 -11.88 -1.84 -20.38
CA ASN A 103 -10.99 -1.35 -21.42
C ASN A 103 -9.55 -1.83 -21.21
N PRO A 104 -9.21 -3.08 -21.57
CA PRO A 104 -7.92 -3.68 -21.23
C PRO A 104 -6.71 -2.84 -21.67
N ASN A 105 -6.78 -2.20 -22.83
CA ASN A 105 -5.70 -1.37 -23.39
C ASN A 105 -5.44 -0.08 -22.60
N SER A 106 -6.36 0.35 -21.73
CA SER A 106 -6.16 1.51 -20.84
C SER A 106 -5.02 1.29 -19.85
N THR A 107 -4.64 0.03 -19.62
CA THR A 107 -3.55 -0.37 -18.71
C THR A 107 -2.20 -0.48 -19.41
N TYR A 108 -2.02 0.20 -20.55
CA TYR A 108 -0.73 0.28 -21.23
C TYR A 108 0.16 1.33 -20.54
N ASN A 109 0.54 1.05 -19.30
CA ASN A 109 1.43 1.92 -18.53
C ASN A 109 2.09 1.15 -17.38
N ALA A 110 3.21 1.65 -16.89
CA ALA A 110 3.80 1.28 -15.61
C ALA A 110 4.19 2.59 -14.90
N ILE A 111 3.96 2.66 -13.59
CA ILE A 111 4.15 3.90 -12.83
C ILE A 111 4.85 3.59 -11.51
N SER A 112 6.02 4.17 -11.33
CA SER A 112 6.71 4.33 -10.05
C SER A 112 6.20 5.57 -9.31
N TYR A 113 5.72 5.37 -8.07
CA TYR A 113 5.20 6.46 -7.24
C TYR A 113 6.24 6.90 -6.21
N SER A 114 6.20 8.19 -5.84
CA SER A 114 7.06 8.76 -4.80
C SER A 114 6.95 8.07 -3.43
N THR A 115 5.86 7.34 -3.18
CA THR A 115 5.63 6.53 -1.97
C THR A 115 6.37 5.20 -1.97
N GLY A 116 7.12 4.85 -3.02
CA GLY A 116 7.88 3.61 -3.10
C GLY A 116 7.07 2.37 -3.50
N LYS A 117 5.93 2.58 -4.17
CA LYS A 117 5.11 1.54 -4.81
C LYS A 117 5.24 1.63 -6.33
N ILE A 118 5.11 0.50 -7.01
CA ILE A 118 5.06 0.42 -8.47
C ILE A 118 3.74 -0.24 -8.87
N TYR A 119 2.98 0.42 -9.75
CA TYR A 119 1.78 -0.14 -10.36
C TYR A 119 2.05 -0.47 -11.82
N TYR A 120 1.86 -1.73 -12.18
CA TYR A 120 2.24 -2.28 -13.47
C TYR A 120 1.00 -2.76 -14.23
N GLY A 121 0.72 -2.16 -15.39
CA GLY A 121 -0.49 -2.46 -16.13
C GLY A 121 -0.46 -3.80 -16.89
N TYR A 122 -1.63 -4.43 -17.01
CA TYR A 122 -1.79 -5.71 -17.70
C TYR A 122 -1.47 -5.61 -19.20
N ALA A 123 -1.90 -4.54 -19.87
CA ALA A 123 -1.69 -4.40 -21.31
C ALA A 123 -0.22 -4.19 -21.66
N ILE A 124 0.50 -3.34 -20.93
CA ILE A 124 1.96 -3.19 -21.16
C ILE A 124 2.71 -4.48 -20.84
N TYR A 125 2.28 -5.24 -19.82
CA TYR A 125 2.87 -6.54 -19.49
C TYR A 125 2.76 -7.52 -20.66
N ALA A 126 1.54 -7.68 -21.17
CA ALA A 126 1.23 -8.60 -22.26
C ALA A 126 1.97 -8.22 -23.55
N ASP A 127 1.98 -6.94 -23.90
CA ASP A 127 2.67 -6.45 -25.09
C ASP A 127 4.19 -6.63 -25.00
N ALA A 128 4.80 -6.27 -23.87
CA ALA A 128 6.22 -6.49 -23.62
C ALA A 128 6.60 -7.98 -23.74
N LYS A 129 5.76 -8.85 -23.17
CA LYS A 129 5.95 -10.30 -23.25
C LYS A 129 5.83 -10.82 -24.68
N ASN A 130 4.91 -10.29 -25.48
CA ASN A 130 4.74 -10.69 -26.87
C ASN A 130 5.91 -10.21 -27.76
N LYS A 131 6.51 -9.05 -27.45
CA LYS A 131 7.60 -8.46 -28.24
C LYS A 131 8.96 -9.08 -27.98
N GLY A 132 9.27 -9.43 -26.73
CA GLY A 132 10.59 -9.96 -26.38
C GLY A 132 10.59 -10.86 -25.17
N GLY A 133 9.43 -11.36 -24.75
CA GLY A 133 9.30 -12.22 -23.59
C GLY A 133 9.51 -11.49 -22.27
N ASN A 134 9.81 -12.28 -21.24
CA ASN A 134 9.91 -11.81 -19.87
C ASN A 134 11.05 -10.81 -19.63
N ILE A 135 12.08 -10.77 -20.49
CA ILE A 135 13.19 -9.82 -20.33
C ILE A 135 12.74 -8.38 -20.55
N VAL A 136 11.83 -8.11 -21.50
CA VAL A 136 11.32 -6.75 -21.74
C VAL A 136 10.55 -6.25 -20.52
N ASN A 137 9.76 -7.12 -19.90
CA ASN A 137 9.08 -6.82 -18.64
C ASN A 137 10.06 -6.49 -17.51
N ALA A 138 11.16 -7.24 -17.38
CA ALA A 138 12.20 -6.94 -16.40
C ALA A 138 12.89 -5.59 -16.66
N MET A 139 13.10 -5.22 -17.93
CA MET A 139 13.66 -3.92 -18.29
C MET A 139 12.74 -2.77 -17.93
N ILE A 140 11.43 -2.90 -18.20
CA ILE A 140 10.44 -1.89 -17.80
C ILE A 140 10.41 -1.79 -16.27
N LEU A 141 10.36 -2.92 -15.55
CA LEU A 141 10.43 -2.91 -14.08
C LEU A 141 11.71 -2.27 -13.52
N ALA A 142 12.82 -2.30 -14.25
CA ALA A 142 14.07 -1.67 -13.83
C ALA A 142 14.11 -0.17 -14.15
N HIS A 143 13.30 0.28 -15.12
CA HIS A 143 13.08 1.68 -15.42
C HIS A 143 12.25 2.36 -14.33
N GLU A 144 11.21 1.67 -13.84
CA GLU A 144 10.38 2.08 -12.70
C GLU A 144 11.12 2.04 -11.35
#